data_AF-A0A371QAH3-F1
#
_entry.id   AF-A0A371QAH3-F1
#
_cell.length_a   1.000
_cell.length_b   1.000
_cell.length_c   1.000
_cell.angle_alpha   90.00
_cell.angle_beta   90.00
_cell.angle_gamma   90.00
#
_symmetry.space_group_name_H-M   'P 1'
#
loop_
_entity.id
_entity.type
_entity.pdbx_description
1 polymer ?
#
loop_
_entity_poly.entity_id
_entity_poly.type
_entity_poly.pdbx_seq_one_letter_code
_entity_poly.pdbx_strand_id
1 'polypeptide(L)'
;MDELVIALVAAVFGLAGTVLGAVVAARATKAGAEKNAETVRRQVEDQATAEHSHWLRQQRLNAYEGFLEAWDECLRLTQASSDARNGDLASVDLLREAAGRMAERARRIALLGPPEVTQAAEDLAETMQQDVDASAEFMQATEVGFSAMGESPVDVAAVQAATEDFESRGQQLQDLLTGVSESRETVDGHPLLAEYLESADRYGAASQAAVRDLQANSNQLSELVDQASALVHLLTHNQAARELSREQFTVAARKALGTRPLPEK
;
A
#
# COMPACT_ATOMS: atom_id res chain seq x y z
N MET A 1 -110.10 7.73 11.58
CA MET A 1 -109.17 8.05 10.48
C MET A 1 -107.83 8.57 10.99
N ASP A 2 -107.71 8.89 12.28
CA ASP A 2 -106.54 9.60 12.84
C ASP A 2 -105.32 8.70 13.15
N GLU A 3 -105.50 7.40 13.44
CA GLU A 3 -104.39 6.45 13.68
C GLU A 3 -103.56 6.14 12.43
N LEU A 4 -104.20 6.15 11.25
CA LEU A 4 -103.55 5.85 9.97
C LEU A 4 -102.65 7.02 9.52
N VAL A 5 -103.00 8.25 9.90
CA VAL A 5 -102.22 9.46 9.63
C VAL A 5 -101.00 9.54 10.55
N ILE A 6 -101.13 9.18 11.83
CA ILE A 6 -100.00 9.19 12.79
C ILE A 6 -98.96 8.12 12.42
N ALA A 7 -99.38 6.92 12.03
CA ALA A 7 -98.48 5.86 11.57
C ALA A 7 -97.76 6.22 10.26
N LEU A 8 -98.44 6.89 9.32
CA LEU A 8 -97.85 7.38 8.07
C LEU A 8 -96.80 8.47 8.33
N VAL A 9 -97.11 9.42 9.23
CA VAL A 9 -96.18 10.49 9.62
C VAL A 9 -94.95 9.92 10.32
N ALA A 10 -95.11 8.97 11.25
CA ALA A 10 -94.00 8.30 11.91
C ALA A 10 -93.14 7.47 10.94
N ALA A 11 -93.75 6.79 9.97
CA ALA A 11 -93.04 6.06 8.92
C ALA A 11 -92.24 6.99 7.99
N VAL A 12 -92.80 8.15 7.62
CA VAL A 12 -92.12 9.15 6.78
C VAL A 12 -90.95 9.80 7.53
N PHE A 13 -91.10 10.13 8.81
CA PHE A 13 -89.99 10.65 9.63
C PHE A 13 -88.90 9.60 9.90
N GLY A 14 -89.27 8.32 10.08
CA GLY A 14 -88.33 7.21 10.19
C GLY A 14 -87.54 6.93 8.90
N LEU A 15 -88.17 7.09 7.74
CA LEU A 15 -87.55 6.89 6.43
C LEU A 15 -86.70 8.10 6.00
N ALA A 16 -87.12 9.33 6.35
CA ALA A 16 -86.33 10.53 6.15
C ALA A 16 -85.07 10.56 7.04
N GLY A 17 -85.18 10.09 8.28
CA GLY A 17 -84.04 9.99 9.22
C GLY A 17 -82.96 8.99 8.76
N THR A 18 -83.35 7.85 8.18
CA THR A 18 -82.42 6.83 7.67
C THR A 18 -81.72 7.26 6.37
N VAL A 19 -82.40 7.99 5.48
CA VAL A 19 -81.79 8.52 4.25
C VAL A 19 -80.79 9.65 4.55
N LEU A 20 -81.11 10.57 5.45
CA LEU A 20 -80.18 11.63 5.87
C LEU A 20 -78.98 11.06 6.66
N GLY A 21 -79.22 10.08 7.54
CA GLY A 21 -78.15 9.36 8.23
C GLY A 21 -77.21 8.62 7.28
N ALA A 22 -77.75 7.95 6.25
CA ALA A 22 -76.96 7.22 5.25
C ALA A 22 -76.12 8.16 4.37
N VAL A 23 -76.63 9.33 4.00
CA VAL A 23 -75.88 10.32 3.18
C VAL A 23 -74.74 10.97 3.97
N VAL A 24 -74.95 11.29 5.25
CA VAL A 24 -73.89 11.83 6.12
C VAL A 24 -72.82 10.75 6.38
N ALA A 25 -73.23 9.50 6.63
CA ALA A 25 -72.31 8.37 6.79
C ALA A 25 -71.50 8.08 5.51
N ALA A 26 -72.13 8.16 4.34
CA ALA A 26 -71.47 7.96 3.04
C ALA A 26 -70.47 9.08 2.69
N ARG A 27 -70.78 10.34 3.06
CA ARG A 27 -69.83 11.45 2.86
C ARG A 27 -68.70 11.45 3.88
N ALA A 28 -68.96 11.09 5.13
CA ALA A 28 -67.93 10.94 6.15
C ALA A 28 -66.95 9.80 5.81
N THR A 29 -67.45 8.68 5.27
CA THR A 29 -66.59 7.58 4.80
C THR A 29 -65.78 7.95 3.56
N LYS A 30 -66.34 8.72 2.61
CA LYS A 30 -65.57 9.20 1.44
C LYS A 30 -64.45 10.18 1.84
N ALA A 31 -64.75 11.16 2.69
CA ALA A 31 -63.76 12.12 3.17
C ALA A 31 -62.68 11.46 4.06
N GLY A 32 -63.07 10.45 4.86
CA GLY A 32 -62.14 9.62 5.62
C GLY A 32 -61.24 8.76 4.74
N ALA A 33 -61.77 8.20 3.64
CA ALA A 33 -61.00 7.38 2.71
C ALA A 33 -59.95 8.19 1.95
N GLU A 34 -60.27 9.42 1.51
CA GLU A 34 -59.31 10.30 0.83
C GLU A 34 -58.17 10.74 1.77
N LYS A 35 -58.47 11.12 3.02
CA LYS A 35 -57.44 11.45 4.03
C LYS A 35 -56.60 10.25 4.45
N ASN A 36 -57.21 9.07 4.58
CA ASN A 36 -56.47 7.85 4.87
C ASN A 36 -55.55 7.48 3.70
N ALA A 37 -56.00 7.62 2.45
CA ALA A 37 -55.17 7.37 1.28
C ALA A 37 -53.96 8.32 1.20
N GLU A 38 -54.15 9.61 1.49
CA GLU A 38 -53.06 10.58 1.53
C GLU A 38 -52.07 10.30 2.67
N THR A 39 -52.58 9.95 3.86
CA THR A 39 -51.74 9.61 5.02
C THR A 39 -50.91 8.35 4.76
N VAL A 40 -51.51 7.31 4.14
CA VAL A 40 -50.81 6.08 3.77
C VAL A 40 -49.73 6.36 2.72
N ARG A 41 -50.00 7.23 1.73
CA ARG A 41 -48.97 7.62 0.74
C ARG A 41 -47.77 8.27 1.40
N ARG A 42 -47.99 9.28 2.25
CA ARG A 42 -46.92 9.94 3.01
C ARG A 42 -46.18 8.97 3.91
N GLN A 43 -46.88 8.06 4.58
CA GLN A 43 -46.26 7.04 5.42
C GLN A 43 -45.35 6.08 4.62
N VAL A 44 -45.78 5.68 3.42
CA VAL A 44 -44.97 4.82 2.54
C VAL A 44 -43.75 5.58 2.01
N GLU A 45 -43.89 6.87 1.67
CA GLU A 45 -42.78 7.73 1.24
C GLU A 45 -41.75 7.93 2.36
N ASP A 46 -42.21 8.24 3.58
CA ASP A 46 -41.36 8.38 4.76
C ASP A 46 -40.65 7.06 5.10
N GLN A 47 -41.37 5.93 5.01
CA GLN A 47 -40.80 4.61 5.25
C GLN A 47 -39.76 4.24 4.18
N ALA A 48 -40.04 4.47 2.90
CA ALA A 48 -39.10 4.21 1.81
C ALA A 48 -37.83 5.05 1.96
N THR A 49 -37.95 6.31 2.36
CA THR A 49 -36.82 7.22 2.62
C THR A 49 -35.97 6.72 3.80
N ALA A 50 -36.62 6.27 4.88
CA ALA A 50 -35.94 5.71 6.05
C ALA A 50 -35.22 4.39 5.73
N GLU A 51 -35.87 3.48 4.99
CA GLU A 51 -35.30 2.21 4.55
C GLU A 51 -34.11 2.42 3.61
N HIS A 52 -34.25 3.31 2.62
CA HIS A 52 -33.16 3.66 1.71
C HIS A 52 -31.96 4.25 2.45
N SER A 53 -32.20 5.16 3.40
CA SER A 53 -31.15 5.75 4.24
C SER A 53 -30.44 4.70 5.10
N HIS A 54 -31.20 3.76 5.67
CA HIS A 54 -30.65 2.66 6.45
C HIS A 54 -29.80 1.74 5.58
N TRP A 55 -30.29 1.38 4.38
CA TRP A 55 -29.56 0.58 3.41
C TRP A 55 -28.24 1.25 2.99
N LEU A 56 -28.27 2.55 2.68
CA LEU A 56 -27.08 3.29 2.28
C LEU A 56 -26.05 3.36 3.42
N ARG A 57 -26.49 3.61 4.66
CA ARG A 57 -25.61 3.57 5.83
C ARG A 57 -24.94 2.20 5.99
N GLN A 58 -25.68 1.11 5.82
CA GLN A 58 -25.11 -0.24 5.91
C GLN A 58 -24.09 -0.50 4.79
N GLN A 59 -24.39 -0.08 3.55
CA GLN A 59 -23.44 -0.22 2.43
C GLN A 59 -22.16 0.57 2.67
N ARG A 60 -22.25 1.77 3.22
CA ARG A 60 -21.08 2.59 3.62
C ARG A 60 -20.27 1.90 4.70
N LEU A 61 -20.91 1.41 5.77
CA LEU A 61 -20.23 0.70 6.84
C LEU A 61 -19.43 -0.49 6.30
N ASN A 62 -20.08 -1.35 5.51
CA ASN A 62 -19.44 -2.51 4.90
C ASN A 62 -18.26 -2.12 3.98
N ALA A 63 -18.38 -1.01 3.25
CA ALA A 63 -17.29 -0.51 2.39
C ALA A 63 -16.11 0.02 3.22
N TYR A 64 -16.37 0.72 4.32
CA TYR A 64 -15.32 1.25 5.20
C TYR A 64 -14.60 0.13 5.95
N GLU A 65 -15.33 -0.85 6.47
CA GLU A 65 -14.74 -2.04 7.10
C GLU A 65 -13.86 -2.79 6.11
N GLY A 66 -14.38 -3.08 4.91
CA GLY A 66 -13.63 -3.78 3.89
C GLY A 66 -12.41 -3.02 3.35
N PHE A 67 -12.33 -1.70 3.53
CA PHE A 67 -11.14 -0.90 3.23
C PHE A 67 -10.11 -1.00 4.35
N LEU A 68 -10.54 -0.91 5.61
CA LEU A 68 -9.66 -1.08 6.78
C LEU A 68 -9.05 -2.48 6.83
N GLU A 69 -9.81 -3.52 6.49
CA GLU A 69 -9.28 -4.89 6.37
C GLU A 69 -8.15 -4.99 5.32
N ALA A 70 -8.32 -4.31 4.18
CA ALA A 70 -7.30 -4.29 3.13
C ALA A 70 -6.05 -3.52 3.57
N TRP A 71 -6.24 -2.43 4.32
CA TRP A 71 -5.15 -1.67 4.93
C TRP A 71 -4.36 -2.51 5.96
N ASP A 72 -5.06 -3.18 6.87
CA ASP A 72 -4.43 -4.04 7.89
C ASP A 72 -3.64 -5.18 7.25
N GLU A 73 -4.14 -5.74 6.16
CA GLU A 73 -3.43 -6.75 5.37
C GLU A 73 -2.13 -6.19 4.76
N CYS A 74 -2.14 -4.96 4.23
CA CYS A 74 -0.93 -4.30 3.73
C CYS A 74 0.10 -4.11 4.86
N LEU A 75 -0.34 -3.67 6.05
CA LEU A 75 0.55 -3.50 7.21
C LEU A 75 1.14 -4.83 7.66
N ARG A 76 0.33 -5.89 7.69
CA ARG A 76 0.78 -7.24 8.05
C ARG A 76 1.85 -7.76 7.10
N LEU A 77 1.64 -7.59 5.79
CA LEU A 77 2.62 -7.99 4.77
C LEU A 77 3.91 -7.16 4.86
N THR A 78 3.81 -5.86 5.10
CA THR A 78 4.96 -4.96 5.32
C THR A 78 5.78 -5.37 6.55
N GLN A 79 5.13 -5.80 7.63
CA GLN A 79 5.82 -6.29 8.82
C GLN A 79 6.47 -7.65 8.58
N ALA A 80 5.77 -8.56 7.90
CA ALA A 80 6.29 -9.88 7.57
C ALA A 80 7.53 -9.81 6.66
N SER A 81 7.57 -8.86 5.72
CA SER A 81 8.75 -8.65 4.87
C SER A 81 9.94 -8.08 5.66
N SER A 82 9.71 -7.21 6.65
CA SER A 82 10.77 -6.73 7.54
C SER A 82 11.37 -7.82 8.43
N ASP A 83 10.57 -8.81 8.85
CA ASP A 83 11.03 -9.92 9.69
C ASP A 83 11.76 -11.01 8.88
N ALA A 84 11.40 -11.17 7.61
CA ALA A 84 12.08 -12.06 6.69
C ALA A 84 13.46 -11.49 6.35
N ARG A 85 14.51 -12.00 7.02
CA ARG A 85 15.92 -11.62 6.80
C ARG A 85 16.40 -11.70 5.34
N ASN A 86 15.65 -12.35 4.46
CA ASN A 86 15.87 -12.37 3.03
C ASN A 86 14.67 -11.68 2.37
N GLY A 87 14.84 -10.42 1.96
CA GLY A 87 13.86 -9.69 1.16
C GLY A 87 13.64 -10.41 -0.17
N ASP A 88 12.62 -11.25 -0.22
CA ASP A 88 12.23 -11.98 -1.42
C ASP A 88 11.32 -11.11 -2.28
N LEU A 89 11.56 -11.06 -3.59
CA LEU A 89 10.71 -10.37 -4.56
C LEU A 89 9.25 -10.83 -4.46
N ALA A 90 9.03 -12.12 -4.15
CA ALA A 90 7.70 -12.67 -3.96
C ALA A 90 6.92 -11.97 -2.83
N SER A 91 7.61 -11.47 -1.80
CA SER A 91 6.97 -10.76 -0.69
C SER A 91 6.38 -9.41 -1.10
N VAL A 92 7.03 -8.74 -2.05
CA VAL A 92 6.58 -7.43 -2.54
C VAL A 92 5.53 -7.55 -3.62
N ASP A 93 5.53 -8.63 -4.41
CA ASP A 93 4.39 -8.91 -5.28
C ASP A 93 3.10 -9.13 -4.47
N LEU A 94 3.18 -9.87 -3.35
CA LEU A 94 2.04 -10.01 -2.43
C LEU A 94 1.58 -8.66 -1.86
N LEU A 95 2.53 -7.80 -1.49
CA LEU A 95 2.23 -6.46 -0.99
C LEU A 95 1.59 -5.59 -2.07
N ARG A 96 2.07 -5.68 -3.32
CA ARG A 96 1.50 -4.98 -4.49
C ARG A 96 0.08 -5.41 -4.78
N GLU A 97 -0.20 -6.70 -4.72
CA GLU A 97 -1.57 -7.20 -4.86
C GLU A 97 -2.47 -6.69 -3.74
N ALA A 98 -1.98 -6.65 -2.49
CA ALA A 98 -2.73 -6.12 -1.35
C ALA A 98 -3.03 -4.63 -1.50
N ALA A 99 -2.04 -3.82 -1.90
CA ALA A 99 -2.22 -2.40 -2.19
C ALA A 99 -3.23 -2.18 -3.34
N GLY A 100 -3.18 -3.00 -4.39
CA GLY A 100 -4.15 -2.98 -5.48
C GLY A 100 -5.58 -3.26 -5.01
N ARG A 101 -5.77 -4.24 -4.12
CA ARG A 101 -7.08 -4.51 -3.48
C ARG A 101 -7.53 -3.33 -2.63
N MET A 102 -6.63 -2.72 -1.86
CA MET A 102 -6.95 -1.54 -1.06
C MET A 102 -7.42 -0.36 -1.94
N ALA A 103 -6.74 -0.08 -3.04
CA ALA A 103 -7.14 0.93 -4.01
C ALA A 103 -8.50 0.64 -4.65
N GLU A 104 -8.82 -0.63 -4.93
CA GLU A 104 -10.15 -1.04 -5.39
C GLU A 104 -11.23 -0.72 -4.33
N ARG A 105 -10.95 -0.98 -3.06
CA ARG A 105 -11.88 -0.67 -1.96
C ARG A 105 -12.07 0.84 -1.78
N ALA A 106 -11.02 1.65 -1.95
CA ALA A 106 -11.12 3.12 -1.99
C ALA A 106 -12.05 3.60 -3.12
N ARG A 107 -11.94 3.03 -4.32
CA ARG A 107 -12.87 3.35 -5.44
C ARG A 107 -14.32 2.99 -5.11
N ARG A 108 -14.57 1.91 -4.37
CA ARG A 108 -15.93 1.57 -3.92
C ARG A 108 -16.47 2.58 -2.92
N ILE A 109 -15.60 3.12 -2.06
CA ILE A 109 -15.94 4.24 -1.17
C ILE A 109 -16.30 5.48 -2.00
N ALA A 110 -15.58 5.78 -3.07
CA ALA A 110 -15.88 6.92 -3.96
C ALA A 110 -17.32 6.89 -4.52
N LEU A 111 -17.89 5.70 -4.74
CA LEU A 111 -19.26 5.55 -5.26
C LEU A 111 -20.34 5.82 -4.21
N LEU A 112 -20.07 5.58 -2.93
CA LEU A 112 -21.08 5.53 -1.87
C LEU A 112 -20.87 6.57 -0.79
N GLY A 113 -19.62 6.95 -0.55
CA GLY A 113 -19.16 7.80 0.55
C GLY A 113 -19.30 9.29 0.24
N PRO A 114 -19.31 10.13 1.29
CA PRO A 114 -19.17 11.55 1.12
C PRO A 114 -17.74 11.91 0.66
N PRO A 115 -17.55 13.07 -0.01
CA PRO A 115 -16.27 13.44 -0.61
C PRO A 115 -15.08 13.39 0.35
N GLU A 116 -15.27 13.74 1.62
CA GLU A 116 -14.20 13.77 2.61
C GLU A 116 -13.68 12.36 2.96
N VAL A 117 -14.56 11.35 2.97
CA VAL A 117 -14.15 9.96 3.22
C VAL A 117 -13.49 9.38 1.98
N THR A 118 -13.99 9.74 0.80
CA THR A 118 -13.41 9.35 -0.49
C THR A 118 -11.98 9.84 -0.61
N GLN A 119 -11.74 11.15 -0.43
CA GLN A 119 -10.41 11.73 -0.53
C GLN A 119 -9.44 11.06 0.44
N ALA A 120 -9.82 10.92 1.72
CA ALA A 120 -8.94 10.31 2.71
C ALA A 120 -8.63 8.83 2.43
N ALA A 121 -9.57 8.08 1.85
CA ALA A 121 -9.34 6.70 1.44
C ALA A 121 -8.42 6.60 0.21
N GLU A 122 -8.57 7.50 -0.75
CA GLU A 122 -7.73 7.59 -1.95
C GLU A 122 -6.30 7.99 -1.57
N ASP A 123 -6.11 9.04 -0.76
CA ASP A 123 -4.80 9.48 -0.29
C ASP A 123 -4.06 8.36 0.47
N LEU A 124 -4.79 7.60 1.30
CA LEU A 124 -4.22 6.49 2.04
C LEU A 124 -3.84 5.31 1.13
N ALA A 125 -4.65 5.01 0.10
CA ALA A 125 -4.35 3.97 -0.87
C ALA A 125 -3.18 4.36 -1.79
N GLU A 126 -3.11 5.63 -2.19
CA GLU A 126 -2.03 6.16 -3.02
C GLU A 126 -0.69 6.11 -2.28
N THR A 127 -0.64 6.58 -1.04
CA THR A 127 0.58 6.53 -0.21
C THR A 127 1.06 5.10 0.01
N MET A 128 0.14 4.15 0.24
CA MET A 128 0.50 2.73 0.31
C MET A 128 1.09 2.23 -1.01
N GLN A 129 0.49 2.56 -2.15
CA GLN A 129 1.01 2.16 -3.46
C GLN A 129 2.41 2.73 -3.73
N GLN A 130 2.64 4.00 -3.38
CA GLN A 130 3.96 4.63 -3.49
C GLN A 130 5.02 3.90 -2.65
N ASP A 131 4.67 3.44 -1.45
CA ASP A 131 5.59 2.65 -0.61
C ASP A 131 5.93 1.29 -1.22
N VAL A 132 4.94 0.62 -1.81
CA VAL A 132 5.16 -0.64 -2.53
C VAL A 132 6.08 -0.43 -3.72
N ASP A 133 5.82 0.60 -4.53
CA ASP A 133 6.59 0.87 -5.74
C ASP A 133 8.04 1.22 -5.39
N ALA A 134 8.24 2.07 -4.38
CA ALA A 134 9.58 2.37 -3.86
C ALA A 134 10.31 1.11 -3.38
N SER A 135 9.62 0.26 -2.62
CA SER A 135 10.20 -1.00 -2.13
C SER A 135 10.57 -1.95 -3.28
N ALA A 136 9.75 -2.01 -4.33
CA ALA A 136 10.00 -2.81 -5.51
C ALA A 136 11.22 -2.32 -6.30
N GLU A 137 11.30 -1.00 -6.56
CA GLU A 137 12.45 -0.38 -7.22
C GLU A 137 13.74 -0.65 -6.47
N PHE A 138 13.71 -0.57 -5.13
CA PHE A 138 14.89 -0.84 -4.32
C PHE A 138 15.34 -2.29 -4.38
N MET A 139 14.45 -3.28 -4.26
CA MET A 139 14.94 -4.67 -4.37
C MET A 139 15.50 -4.95 -5.76
N GLN A 140 14.87 -4.42 -6.81
CA GLN A 140 15.41 -4.54 -8.17
C GLN A 140 16.81 -3.91 -8.27
N ALA A 141 17.01 -2.73 -7.69
CA ALA A 141 18.31 -2.09 -7.64
C ALA A 141 19.33 -2.91 -6.83
N THR A 142 18.93 -3.50 -5.70
CA THR A 142 19.81 -4.39 -4.91
C THR A 142 20.17 -5.65 -5.68
N GLU A 143 19.24 -6.27 -6.41
CA GLU A 143 19.50 -7.47 -7.20
C GLU A 143 20.47 -7.19 -8.34
N VAL A 144 20.28 -6.07 -9.05
CA VAL A 144 21.19 -5.60 -10.09
C VAL A 144 22.57 -5.28 -9.50
N GLY A 145 22.62 -4.57 -8.38
CA GLY A 145 23.87 -4.22 -7.69
C GLY A 145 24.63 -5.46 -7.20
N PHE A 146 23.96 -6.42 -6.58
CA PHE A 146 24.58 -7.67 -6.12
C PHE A 146 25.04 -8.55 -7.29
N SER A 147 24.27 -8.62 -8.37
CA SER A 147 24.66 -9.35 -9.57
C SER A 147 25.90 -8.72 -10.22
N ALA A 148 25.94 -7.39 -10.36
CA ALA A 148 27.09 -6.68 -10.90
C ALA A 148 28.37 -6.86 -10.07
N MET A 149 28.27 -6.80 -8.74
CA MET A 149 29.39 -7.08 -7.84
C MET A 149 29.85 -8.55 -7.90
N GLY A 150 28.94 -9.48 -8.17
CA GLY A 150 29.24 -10.90 -8.33
C GLY A 150 29.93 -11.26 -9.66
N GLU A 151 29.73 -10.47 -10.71
CA GLU A 151 30.34 -10.66 -12.03
C GLU A 151 31.80 -10.17 -12.12
N SER A 152 32.19 -9.22 -11.26
CA SER A 152 33.59 -8.77 -11.11
C SER A 152 34.10 -9.02 -9.69
N PRO A 153 34.23 -10.29 -9.27
CA PRO A 153 34.85 -10.59 -8.01
C PRO A 153 36.32 -10.18 -8.09
N VAL A 154 36.77 -9.45 -7.07
CA VAL A 154 38.20 -9.19 -6.88
C VAL A 154 38.91 -10.54 -6.90
N ASP A 155 39.85 -10.74 -7.82
CA ASP A 155 40.60 -11.99 -7.93
C ASP A 155 41.66 -12.05 -6.81
N VAL A 156 41.16 -12.26 -5.60
CA VAL A 156 41.98 -12.37 -4.38
C VAL A 156 43.00 -13.50 -4.54
N ALA A 157 42.64 -14.57 -5.26
CA ALA A 157 43.53 -15.69 -5.53
C ALA A 157 44.70 -15.28 -6.43
N ALA A 158 44.46 -14.51 -7.50
CA ALA A 158 45.54 -14.01 -8.36
C ALA A 158 46.45 -13.02 -7.63
N VAL A 159 45.89 -12.12 -6.81
CA VAL A 159 46.70 -11.20 -5.99
C VAL A 159 47.54 -11.97 -4.98
N GLN A 160 46.95 -12.96 -4.30
CA GLN A 160 47.66 -13.80 -3.35
C GLN A 160 48.79 -14.59 -4.04
N ALA A 161 48.50 -15.26 -5.15
CA ALA A 161 49.50 -16.01 -5.90
C ALA A 161 50.65 -15.12 -6.42
N ALA A 162 50.33 -13.92 -6.89
CA ALA A 162 51.36 -12.96 -7.33
C ALA A 162 52.19 -12.42 -6.15
N THR A 163 51.58 -12.26 -4.98
CA THR A 163 52.28 -11.86 -3.74
C THR A 163 53.25 -12.95 -3.27
N GLU A 164 52.78 -14.20 -3.22
CA GLU A 164 53.59 -15.36 -2.82
C GLU A 164 54.79 -15.57 -3.76
N ASP A 165 54.58 -15.45 -5.09
CA ASP A 165 55.68 -15.53 -6.06
C ASP A 165 56.69 -14.39 -5.88
N PHE A 166 56.22 -13.15 -5.71
CA PHE A 166 57.10 -11.99 -5.50
C PHE A 166 57.93 -12.11 -4.23
N GLU A 167 57.33 -12.53 -3.11
CA GLU A 167 58.04 -12.76 -1.84
C GLU A 167 59.07 -13.88 -1.97
N SER A 168 58.70 -15.00 -2.61
CA SER A 168 59.59 -16.13 -2.86
C SER A 168 60.81 -15.73 -3.70
N ARG A 169 60.61 -14.96 -4.79
CA ARG A 169 61.70 -14.45 -5.63
C ARG A 169 62.56 -13.40 -4.92
N GLY A 170 61.95 -12.55 -4.09
CA GLY A 170 62.65 -11.60 -3.25
C GLY A 170 63.62 -12.28 -2.28
N GLN A 171 63.17 -13.36 -1.63
CA GLN A 171 64.02 -14.16 -0.75
C GLN A 171 65.18 -14.82 -1.50
N GLN A 172 64.92 -15.42 -2.66
CA GLN A 172 65.97 -16.03 -3.49
C GLN A 172 67.03 -15.01 -3.94
N LEU A 173 66.60 -13.81 -4.33
CA LEU A 173 67.52 -12.72 -4.70
C LEU A 173 68.34 -12.25 -3.49
N GLN A 174 67.73 -12.12 -2.32
CA GLN A 174 68.42 -11.76 -1.08
C GLN A 174 69.50 -12.79 -0.71
N ASP A 175 69.17 -14.08 -0.81
CA ASP A 175 70.11 -15.18 -0.55
C ASP A 175 71.29 -15.15 -1.55
N LEU A 176 71.02 -14.92 -2.84
CA LEU A 176 72.04 -14.73 -3.87
C LEU A 176 72.97 -13.55 -3.54
N LEU A 177 72.41 -12.38 -3.23
CA LEU A 177 73.18 -11.17 -2.92
C LEU A 177 74.08 -11.37 -1.69
N THR A 178 73.60 -12.12 -0.70
CA THR A 178 74.38 -12.50 0.48
C THR A 178 75.57 -13.38 0.08
N GLY A 179 75.35 -14.41 -0.73
CA GLY A 179 76.44 -15.29 -1.21
C GLY A 179 77.44 -14.58 -2.13
N VAL A 180 76.98 -13.67 -3.00
CA VAL A 180 77.85 -12.89 -3.89
C VAL A 180 78.75 -11.93 -3.12
N SER A 181 78.25 -11.36 -2.01
CA SER A 181 79.06 -10.50 -1.14
C SER A 181 80.29 -11.24 -0.57
N GLU A 182 80.20 -12.56 -0.42
CA GLU A 182 81.29 -13.42 0.04
C GLU A 182 82.22 -13.86 -1.10
N SER A 183 81.69 -14.09 -2.31
CA SER A 183 82.45 -14.64 -3.45
C SER A 183 83.11 -13.61 -4.37
N ARG A 184 82.74 -12.32 -4.29
CA ARG A 184 83.13 -11.24 -5.23
C ARG A 184 82.71 -11.47 -6.70
N GLU A 185 81.73 -12.33 -6.96
CA GLU A 185 81.14 -12.46 -8.30
C GLU A 185 80.25 -11.25 -8.65
N THR A 186 79.98 -11.04 -9.94
CA THR A 186 79.11 -9.94 -10.39
C THR A 186 77.68 -10.45 -10.53
N VAL A 187 76.72 -9.69 -9.98
CA VAL A 187 75.27 -9.99 -10.08
C VAL A 187 74.71 -9.61 -11.46
N ASP A 188 75.46 -8.83 -12.24
CA ASP A 188 74.98 -8.30 -13.51
C ASP A 188 74.72 -9.41 -14.53
N GLY A 189 73.52 -9.42 -15.12
CA GLY A 189 73.05 -10.48 -16.01
C GLY A 189 72.60 -11.79 -15.33
N HIS A 190 72.52 -11.84 -13.99
CA HIS A 190 72.04 -13.05 -13.30
C HIS A 190 70.55 -13.27 -13.59
N PRO A 191 70.11 -14.49 -13.98
CA PRO A 191 68.72 -14.78 -14.36
C PRO A 191 67.70 -14.47 -13.26
N LEU A 192 68.06 -14.68 -11.98
CA LEU A 192 67.19 -14.35 -10.84
C LEU A 192 66.79 -12.87 -10.78
N LEU A 193 67.62 -11.94 -11.26
CA LEU A 193 67.25 -10.52 -11.29
C LEU A 193 66.11 -10.28 -12.28
N ALA A 194 66.18 -10.90 -13.47
CA ALA A 194 65.12 -10.82 -14.47
C ALA A 194 63.82 -11.48 -13.98
N GLU A 195 63.93 -12.67 -13.36
CA GLU A 195 62.78 -13.38 -12.77
C GLU A 195 62.12 -12.60 -11.62
N TYR A 196 62.92 -11.91 -10.78
CA TYR A 196 62.42 -11.04 -9.72
C TYR A 196 61.66 -9.85 -10.29
N LEU A 197 62.21 -9.16 -11.30
CA LEU A 197 61.54 -8.03 -11.95
C LEU A 197 60.23 -8.45 -12.63
N GLU A 198 60.21 -9.59 -13.32
CA GLU A 198 58.98 -10.14 -13.91
C GLU A 198 57.93 -10.47 -12.84
N SER A 199 58.35 -11.03 -11.70
CA SER A 199 57.45 -11.30 -10.58
C SER A 199 56.90 -10.01 -9.97
N ALA A 200 57.74 -8.97 -9.82
CA ALA A 200 57.34 -7.65 -9.36
C ALA A 200 56.30 -7.00 -10.30
N ASP A 201 56.51 -7.10 -11.63
CA ASP A 201 55.56 -6.62 -12.63
C ASP A 201 54.23 -7.37 -12.56
N ARG A 202 54.26 -8.71 -12.40
CA ARG A 202 53.05 -9.53 -12.22
C ARG A 202 52.28 -9.15 -10.95
N TYR A 203 52.97 -8.97 -9.83
CA TYR A 203 52.37 -8.47 -8.59
C TYR A 203 51.75 -7.08 -8.78
N GLY A 204 52.48 -6.15 -9.40
CA GLY A 204 51.99 -4.81 -9.68
C GLY A 204 50.73 -4.82 -10.55
N ALA A 205 50.71 -5.62 -11.62
CA ALA A 205 49.55 -5.76 -12.49
C ALA A 205 48.34 -6.36 -11.78
N ALA A 206 48.53 -7.44 -11.01
CA ALA A 206 47.46 -8.08 -10.25
C ALA A 206 46.89 -7.14 -9.17
N SER A 207 47.75 -6.44 -8.43
CA SER A 207 47.33 -5.46 -7.42
C SER A 207 46.56 -4.29 -8.04
N GLN A 208 47.03 -3.73 -9.16
CA GLN A 208 46.33 -2.66 -9.87
C GLN A 208 44.98 -3.10 -10.44
N ALA A 209 44.87 -4.34 -10.91
CA ALA A 209 43.58 -4.90 -11.33
C ALA A 209 42.62 -4.98 -10.14
N ALA A 210 43.05 -5.60 -9.03
CA ALA A 210 42.23 -5.71 -7.82
C ALA A 210 41.81 -4.35 -7.23
N VAL A 211 42.69 -3.34 -7.24
CA VAL A 211 42.33 -1.97 -6.80
C VAL A 211 41.27 -1.35 -7.72
N ARG A 212 41.36 -1.54 -9.04
CA ARG A 212 40.33 -1.06 -9.97
C ARG A 212 38.99 -1.74 -9.73
N ASP A 213 38.99 -3.04 -9.51
CA ASP A 213 37.77 -3.82 -9.24
C ASP A 213 37.16 -3.41 -7.88
N LEU A 214 37.97 -3.24 -6.84
CA LEU A 214 37.53 -2.71 -5.56
C LEU A 214 36.95 -1.31 -5.67
N GLN A 215 37.56 -0.43 -6.47
CA GLN A 215 37.06 0.92 -6.70
C GLN A 215 35.73 0.90 -7.46
N ALA A 216 35.58 0.03 -8.46
CA ALA A 216 34.32 -0.16 -9.18
C ALA A 216 33.21 -0.65 -8.24
N ASN A 217 33.49 -1.68 -7.43
CA ASN A 217 32.54 -2.21 -6.44
C ASN A 217 32.22 -1.16 -5.36
N SER A 218 33.19 -0.36 -4.93
CA SER A 218 32.97 0.74 -3.97
C SER A 218 32.05 1.82 -4.54
N ASN A 219 32.18 2.17 -5.82
CA ASN A 219 31.30 3.14 -6.46
C ASN A 219 29.87 2.60 -6.54
N GLN A 220 29.70 1.34 -6.94
CA GLN A 220 28.38 0.67 -6.98
C GLN A 220 27.72 0.61 -5.60
N LEU A 221 28.49 0.27 -4.55
CA LEU A 221 27.99 0.28 -3.18
C LEU A 221 27.57 1.69 -2.73
N SER A 222 28.33 2.72 -3.10
CA SER A 222 27.96 4.11 -2.79
C SER A 222 26.64 4.49 -3.45
N GLU A 223 26.45 4.16 -4.74
CA GLU A 223 25.20 4.40 -5.46
C GLU A 223 24.02 3.67 -4.81
N LEU A 224 24.23 2.41 -4.40
CA LEU A 224 23.21 1.62 -3.71
C LEU A 224 22.84 2.23 -2.34
N VAL A 225 23.82 2.73 -1.59
CA VAL A 225 23.60 3.41 -0.31
C VAL A 225 22.83 4.72 -0.50
N ASP A 226 23.16 5.50 -1.53
CA ASP A 226 22.44 6.75 -1.84
C ASP A 226 20.98 6.45 -2.21
N GLN A 227 20.73 5.41 -3.01
CA GLN A 227 19.38 4.94 -3.34
C GLN A 227 18.62 4.46 -2.10
N ALA A 228 19.27 3.67 -1.23
CA ALA A 228 18.68 3.22 0.03
C ALA A 228 18.30 4.40 0.93
N SER A 229 19.15 5.42 1.02
CA SER A 229 18.89 6.62 1.80
C SER A 229 17.69 7.41 1.26
N ALA A 230 17.60 7.57 -0.06
CA ALA A 230 16.46 8.21 -0.71
C ALA A 230 15.14 7.46 -0.42
N LEU A 231 15.16 6.13 -0.50
CA LEU A 231 14.01 5.31 -0.15
C LEU A 231 13.60 5.44 1.32
N VAL A 232 14.55 5.40 2.26
CA VAL A 232 14.25 5.56 3.69
C VAL A 232 13.60 6.91 3.96
N HIS A 233 14.08 7.98 3.30
CA HIS A 233 13.45 9.29 3.39
C HIS A 233 12.03 9.29 2.85
N LEU A 234 11.79 8.66 1.69
CA LEU A 234 10.46 8.53 1.10
C LEU A 234 9.50 7.75 2.01
N LEU A 235 9.91 6.58 2.50
CA LEU A 235 9.10 5.75 3.40
C LEU A 235 8.78 6.47 4.72
N THR A 236 9.74 7.23 5.26
CA THR A 236 9.53 8.03 6.48
C THR A 236 8.51 9.16 6.23
N HIS A 237 8.62 9.84 5.08
CA HIS A 237 7.65 10.86 4.69
C HIS A 237 6.24 10.27 4.50
N ASN A 238 6.15 9.14 3.81
CA ASN A 238 4.90 8.44 3.56
C ASN A 238 4.29 7.84 4.83
N GLN A 239 5.10 7.42 5.80
CA GLN A 239 4.59 6.99 7.10
C GLN A 239 3.79 8.11 7.79
N ALA A 240 4.34 9.33 7.85
CA ALA A 240 3.64 10.46 8.44
C ALA A 240 2.37 10.82 7.66
N ALA A 241 2.43 10.78 6.32
CA ALA A 241 1.27 11.00 5.47
C ALA A 241 0.17 9.95 5.70
N ARG A 242 0.54 8.67 5.80
CA ARG A 242 -0.37 7.55 6.08
C ARG A 242 -1.06 7.68 7.42
N GLU A 243 -0.33 8.04 8.47
CA GLU A 243 -0.91 8.26 9.80
C GLU A 243 -1.96 9.39 9.75
N LEU A 244 -1.64 10.50 9.09
CA LEU A 244 -2.57 11.61 8.89
C LEU A 244 -3.81 11.21 8.08
N SER A 245 -3.63 10.55 6.93
CA SER A 245 -4.73 10.11 6.08
C SER A 245 -5.62 9.08 6.78
N ARG A 246 -5.05 8.20 7.61
CA ARG A 246 -5.81 7.25 8.43
C ARG A 246 -6.65 7.98 9.48
N GLU A 247 -6.10 8.96 10.18
CA GLU A 247 -6.86 9.77 11.14
C GLU A 247 -8.00 10.51 10.45
N GLN A 248 -7.73 11.17 9.33
CA GLN A 248 -8.73 11.87 8.53
C GLN A 248 -9.84 10.91 8.06
N PHE A 249 -9.47 9.74 7.54
CA PHE A 249 -10.41 8.70 7.12
C PHE A 249 -11.33 8.28 8.27
N THR A 250 -10.77 7.92 9.42
CA THR A 250 -11.56 7.44 10.57
C THR A 250 -12.48 8.52 11.14
N VAL A 251 -12.03 9.78 11.20
CA VAL A 251 -12.84 10.93 11.62
C VAL A 251 -13.98 11.19 10.63
N ALA A 252 -13.67 11.23 9.33
CA ALA A 252 -14.65 11.45 8.28
C ALA A 252 -15.68 10.31 8.23
N ALA A 253 -15.25 9.06 8.34
CA ALA A 253 -16.12 7.89 8.35
C ALA A 253 -17.06 7.92 9.55
N ARG A 254 -16.55 8.23 10.76
CA ARG A 254 -17.38 8.38 11.97
C ARG A 254 -18.42 9.49 11.81
N LYS A 255 -18.03 10.64 11.25
CA LYS A 255 -18.95 11.75 10.95
C LYS A 255 -20.02 11.32 9.95
N ALA A 256 -19.62 10.65 8.85
CA ALA A 256 -20.52 10.18 7.80
C ALA A 256 -21.56 9.18 8.33
N LEU A 257 -21.13 8.26 9.21
CA LEU A 257 -22.02 7.28 9.82
C LEU A 257 -22.91 7.89 10.91
N GLY A 258 -22.41 8.86 11.68
CA GLY A 258 -23.13 9.50 12.78
C GLY A 258 -24.17 10.55 12.35
N THR A 259 -24.00 11.17 11.19
CA THR A 259 -24.92 12.20 10.69
C THR A 259 -26.24 11.55 10.26
N ARG A 260 -27.38 12.03 10.78
CA ARG A 260 -28.71 11.63 10.29
C ARG A 260 -28.89 12.16 8.85
N PRO A 261 -29.57 11.43 7.94
CA PRO A 261 -29.93 11.97 6.65
C PRO A 261 -30.69 13.28 6.85
N LEU A 262 -30.23 14.36 6.22
CA LEU A 262 -31.03 15.58 6.18
C LEU A 262 -32.29 15.27 5.36
N PRO A 263 -33.48 15.68 5.81
CA PRO A 263 -34.68 15.55 4.99
C PRO A 263 -34.46 16.31 3.68
N GLU A 264 -34.62 15.63 2.54
CA GLU A 264 -34.62 16.29 1.24
C GLU A 264 -35.70 17.38 1.24
N LYS A 265 -35.32 18.59 0.85
CA LYS A 265 -36.23 19.74 0.76
C LYS A 265 -36.91 19.80 -0.59
#